data_AF-A0A2G6PQ22-F1
#
_entry.id   AF-A0A2G6PQ22-F1
#
_cell.length_a   1.000
_cell.length_b   1.000
_cell.length_c   1.000
_cell.angle_alpha   90.00
_cell.angle_beta   90.00
_cell.angle_gamma   90.00
#
_symmetry.space_group_name_H-M   'P 1'
#
loop_
_entity.id
_entity.type
_entity.pdbx_description
1 polymer ?
#
loop_
_entity_poly.entity_id
_entity_poly.type
_entity_poly.pdbx_seq_one_letter_code
_entity_poly.pdbx_strand_id
1 'polypeptide(L)'
;SENYEILDTIEITQVEEKDISVRDDLFSQKRIAILVSRDLTNANWNEIDRIKAIAEQCEKEKVPFVVIANATRQEIDSFRSKNKFNCAVFSMDQIELKIISRSNPALLVLEKGIIKEKYSHRMIPTGDRFKEKHLNN
;
A
#
# COMPACT_ATOMS: atom_id res chain seq x y z
N SER A 1 -16.98 -38.86 4.67
CA SER A 1 -17.57 -37.92 5.63
C SER A 1 -16.42 -37.16 6.26
N GLU A 2 -15.89 -36.17 5.55
CA GLU A 2 -16.29 -34.75 5.64
C GLU A 2 -15.86 -34.12 6.97
N ASN A 3 -14.74 -33.39 6.92
CA ASN A 3 -14.28 -32.46 7.96
C ASN A 3 -13.39 -31.38 7.31
N TYR A 4 -13.86 -30.76 6.22
CA TYR A 4 -13.09 -29.74 5.50
C TYR A 4 -13.76 -28.36 5.41
N GLU A 5 -14.97 -28.14 5.93
CA GLU A 5 -15.67 -26.86 5.70
C GLU A 5 -15.56 -25.81 6.82
N ILE A 6 -15.04 -26.17 8.01
CA ILE A 6 -15.12 -25.26 9.17
C ILE A 6 -13.82 -24.45 9.41
N LEU A 7 -12.65 -24.91 8.95
CA LEU A 7 -11.37 -24.24 9.22
C LEU A 7 -11.15 -22.99 8.36
N ASP A 8 -11.47 -23.04 7.05
CA ASP A 8 -11.29 -21.89 6.15
C ASP A 8 -12.19 -20.72 6.55
N THR A 9 -13.43 -21.00 6.99
CA THR A 9 -14.40 -19.96 7.34
C THR A 9 -13.92 -19.13 8.54
N ILE A 10 -13.26 -19.73 9.54
CA ILE A 10 -12.79 -19.04 10.74
C ILE A 10 -11.55 -18.20 10.44
N GLU A 11 -10.60 -18.71 9.65
CA GLU A 11 -9.40 -17.95 9.25
C GLU A 11 -9.75 -16.76 8.34
N ILE A 12 -10.66 -16.95 7.37
CA ILE A 12 -11.11 -15.86 6.49
C ILE A 12 -11.82 -14.77 7.32
N THR A 13 -12.70 -15.14 8.24
CA THR A 13 -13.45 -14.18 9.07
C THR A 13 -12.53 -13.38 10.00
N GLN A 14 -11.54 -14.03 10.64
CA GLN A 14 -10.57 -13.34 11.49
C GLN A 14 -9.62 -12.43 10.71
N VAL A 15 -9.29 -12.79 9.47
CA VAL A 15 -8.51 -11.94 8.57
C VAL A 15 -9.34 -10.73 8.14
N GLU A 16 -10.63 -10.90 7.82
CA GLU A 16 -11.53 -9.81 7.44
C GLU A 16 -11.79 -8.81 8.59
N GLU A 17 -12.07 -9.28 9.81
CA GLU A 17 -12.27 -8.40 10.98
C GLU A 17 -10.99 -7.63 11.34
N LYS A 18 -9.83 -8.30 11.26
CA LYS A 18 -8.53 -7.66 11.48
C LYS A 18 -8.22 -6.65 10.36
N ASP A 19 -8.56 -6.95 9.11
CA ASP A 19 -8.39 -6.02 7.99
C ASP A 19 -9.32 -4.81 8.09
N ILE A 20 -10.56 -4.96 8.59
CA ILE A 20 -11.48 -3.84 8.82
C ILE A 20 -10.93 -2.94 9.93
N SER A 21 -10.52 -3.51 11.06
CA SER A 21 -9.91 -2.74 12.16
C SER A 21 -8.65 -2.00 11.71
N VAL A 22 -7.80 -2.63 10.89
CA VAL A 22 -6.58 -2.02 10.37
C VAL A 22 -6.89 -0.93 9.35
N ARG A 23 -7.90 -1.11 8.49
CA ARG A 23 -8.36 -0.09 7.55
C ARG A 23 -8.88 1.14 8.29
N ASP A 24 -9.79 0.97 9.25
CA ASP A 24 -10.35 2.09 10.00
C ASP A 24 -9.27 2.83 10.81
N ASP A 25 -8.33 2.10 11.41
CA ASP A 25 -7.19 2.69 12.08
C ASP A 25 -6.30 3.48 11.10
N LEU A 26 -6.00 2.92 9.91
CA LEU A 26 -5.25 3.60 8.84
C LEU A 26 -5.95 4.89 8.36
N PHE A 27 -7.27 4.87 8.21
CA PHE A 27 -8.05 6.04 7.80
C PHE A 27 -8.21 7.08 8.92
N SER A 28 -8.08 6.67 10.19
CA SER A 28 -8.08 7.58 11.34
C SER A 28 -6.78 8.38 11.50
N GLN A 29 -5.71 7.94 10.82
CA GLN A 29 -4.40 8.57 10.92
C GLN A 29 -4.42 10.01 10.43
N LYS A 30 -3.68 10.87 11.14
CA LYS A 30 -3.49 12.26 10.73
C LYS A 30 -2.89 12.34 9.32
N ARG A 31 -1.99 11.42 8.98
CA ARG A 31 -1.31 11.34 7.70
C ARG A 31 -1.03 9.88 7.33
N ILE A 32 -1.21 9.52 6.06
CA ILE A 32 -0.90 8.20 5.50
C ILE A 32 -0.32 8.35 4.10
N ALA A 33 0.68 7.53 3.79
CA ALA A 33 1.24 7.39 2.45
C ALA A 33 0.72 6.10 1.80
N ILE A 34 0.15 6.22 0.60
CA ILE A 34 -0.47 5.10 -0.12
C ILE A 34 0.18 4.94 -1.49
N LEU A 35 0.81 3.80 -1.74
CA LEU A 35 1.30 3.43 -3.06
C LEU A 35 0.25 2.58 -3.78
N VAL A 36 -0.29 3.09 -4.87
CA VAL A 36 -1.27 2.39 -5.69
C VAL A 36 -0.58 1.72 -6.88
N SER A 37 -0.79 0.41 -7.04
CA SER A 37 -0.32 -0.35 -8.21
C SER A 37 -1.43 -1.25 -8.75
N ARG A 38 -1.86 -1.06 -10.00
CA ARG A 38 -2.93 -1.88 -10.61
C ARG A 38 -2.52 -3.33 -10.85
N ASP A 39 -1.23 -3.59 -10.93
CA ASP A 39 -0.66 -4.89 -11.27
C ASP A 39 0.79 -4.90 -10.74
N LEU A 40 1.06 -5.72 -9.73
CA LEU A 40 2.40 -5.80 -9.12
C LEU A 40 3.43 -6.47 -10.05
N THR A 41 2.97 -7.30 -10.98
CA THR A 41 3.81 -8.09 -11.89
C THR A 41 4.30 -7.21 -13.05
N ASN A 42 3.40 -6.43 -13.64
CA ASN A 42 3.68 -5.61 -14.84
C ASN A 42 3.91 -4.12 -14.55
N ALA A 43 3.82 -3.68 -13.30
CA ALA A 43 4.15 -2.30 -12.93
C ALA A 43 5.63 -1.98 -13.20
N ASN A 44 5.89 -0.70 -13.51
CA ASN A 44 7.25 -0.22 -13.62
C ASN A 44 7.83 0.01 -12.21
N TRP A 45 8.85 -0.76 -11.86
CA TRP A 45 9.54 -0.74 -10.57
C TRP A 45 10.95 -0.15 -10.65
N ASN A 46 11.29 0.57 -11.71
CA ASN A 46 12.63 1.15 -11.88
C ASN A 46 13.02 2.06 -10.70
N GLU A 47 12.04 2.71 -10.08
CA GLU A 47 12.23 3.61 -8.95
C GLU A 47 11.90 2.96 -7.58
N ILE A 48 11.91 1.62 -7.49
CA ILE A 48 11.50 0.93 -6.25
C ILE A 48 12.37 1.27 -5.04
N ASP A 49 13.66 1.58 -5.25
CA ASP A 49 14.53 1.97 -4.15
C ASP A 49 14.15 3.33 -3.57
N ARG A 50 13.59 4.25 -4.38
CA ARG A 50 12.99 5.49 -3.86
C ARG A 50 11.75 5.20 -3.03
N ILE A 51 10.92 4.26 -3.49
CA ILE A 51 9.71 3.86 -2.77
C ILE A 51 10.07 3.24 -1.41
N LYS A 52 11.09 2.38 -1.36
CA LYS A 52 11.60 1.82 -0.10
C LYS A 52 12.11 2.90 0.84
N ALA A 53 12.92 3.84 0.32
CA ALA A 53 13.41 4.96 1.11
C ALA A 53 12.26 5.81 1.69
N ILE A 54 11.17 6.02 0.93
CA ILE A 54 9.97 6.68 1.44
C ILE A 54 9.32 5.85 2.56
N ALA A 55 9.15 4.55 2.35
CA ALA A 55 8.58 3.66 3.36
C ALA A 55 9.40 3.65 4.67
N GLU A 56 10.73 3.64 4.58
CA GLU A 56 11.63 3.75 5.73
C GLU A 56 11.49 5.09 6.47
N GLN A 57 11.35 6.20 5.73
CA GLN A 57 11.14 7.52 6.37
C GLN A 57 9.76 7.58 7.04
N CYS A 58 8.73 7.03 6.40
CA CYS A 58 7.40 6.90 6.98
C CYS A 58 7.44 6.09 8.28
N GLU A 59 8.13 4.96 8.31
CA GLU A 59 8.29 4.13 9.51
C GLU A 59 8.98 4.90 10.65
N LYS A 60 10.08 5.61 10.36
CA LYS A 60 10.81 6.43 11.35
C LYS A 60 9.94 7.52 11.97
N GLU A 61 9.09 8.15 11.18
CA GLU A 61 8.19 9.23 11.62
C GLU A 61 6.82 8.73 12.10
N LYS A 62 6.64 7.40 12.21
CA LYS A 62 5.37 6.75 12.62
C LYS A 62 4.18 7.14 11.73
N VAL A 63 4.44 7.38 10.45
CA VAL A 63 3.42 7.63 9.42
C VAL A 63 3.18 6.32 8.69
N PRO A 64 1.94 5.80 8.63
CA PRO A 64 1.70 4.54 7.93
C PRO A 64 1.97 4.63 6.44
N PHE A 65 2.63 3.61 5.91
CA PHE A 65 2.87 3.41 4.49
C PHE A 65 2.23 2.09 4.07
N VAL A 66 1.34 2.14 3.08
CA VAL A 66 0.63 0.96 2.58
C VAL A 66 0.66 0.90 1.06
N VAL A 67 0.66 -0.31 0.53
CA VAL A 67 0.49 -0.54 -0.91
C VAL A 67 -0.92 -1.03 -1.14
N ILE A 68 -1.62 -0.49 -2.13
CA ILE A 68 -2.91 -0.98 -2.58
C ILE A 68 -2.74 -1.50 -4.01
N ALA A 69 -3.11 -2.75 -4.23
CA ALA A 69 -3.00 -3.36 -5.54
C ALA A 69 -4.11 -4.35 -5.86
N ASN A 70 -4.40 -4.52 -7.15
CA ASN A 70 -5.17 -5.68 -7.59
C ASN A 70 -4.19 -6.84 -7.76
N ALA A 71 -4.07 -7.67 -6.73
CA ALA A 71 -3.12 -8.75 -6.69
C ALA A 71 -3.61 -9.89 -5.80
N THR A 72 -3.33 -11.12 -6.23
CA THR A 72 -3.45 -12.33 -5.43
C THR A 72 -2.36 -12.39 -4.37
N ARG A 73 -2.54 -13.24 -3.35
CA ARG A 73 -1.53 -13.46 -2.30
C ARG A 73 -0.18 -13.90 -2.89
N GLN A 74 -0.20 -14.78 -3.89
CA GLN A 74 1.00 -15.27 -4.56
C GLN A 74 1.77 -14.14 -5.28
N GLU A 75 1.06 -13.22 -5.92
CA GLU A 75 1.66 -12.05 -6.58
C GLU A 75 2.27 -11.09 -5.56
N ILE A 76 1.61 -10.89 -4.41
CA ILE A 76 2.12 -10.08 -3.30
C ILE A 76 3.42 -10.68 -2.75
N ASP A 77 3.43 -11.98 -2.46
CA ASP A 77 4.62 -12.65 -1.90
C ASP A 77 5.78 -12.66 -2.89
N SER A 78 5.47 -12.83 -4.19
CA SER A 78 6.45 -12.70 -5.27
C SER A 78 7.02 -11.28 -5.38
N PHE A 79 6.17 -10.26 -5.28
CA PHE A 79 6.58 -8.85 -5.27
C PHE A 79 7.52 -8.53 -4.09
N ARG A 80 7.14 -8.96 -2.88
CA ARG A 80 7.95 -8.77 -1.66
C ARG A 80 9.32 -9.42 -1.80
N SER A 81 9.35 -10.68 -2.24
CA SER A 81 10.57 -11.46 -2.39
C SER A 81 11.49 -10.89 -3.48
N LYS A 82 10.94 -10.60 -4.66
CA LYS A 82 11.68 -10.05 -5.81
C LYS A 82 12.32 -8.72 -5.48
N ASN A 83 11.59 -7.84 -4.78
CA ASN A 83 12.05 -6.49 -4.51
C ASN A 83 12.70 -6.32 -3.15
N LYS A 84 12.70 -7.35 -2.29
CA LYS A 84 13.13 -7.26 -0.88
C LYS A 84 12.42 -6.12 -0.15
N PHE A 85 11.10 -6.02 -0.34
CA PHE A 85 10.30 -4.92 0.19
C PHE A 85 9.14 -5.45 1.02
N ASN A 86 9.33 -5.45 2.34
CA ASN A 86 8.34 -5.91 3.30
C ASN A 86 7.41 -4.75 3.69
N CYS A 87 6.36 -4.54 2.92
CA CYS A 87 5.32 -3.55 3.19
C CYS A 87 3.94 -4.21 3.40
N ALA A 88 3.05 -3.50 4.10
CA ALA A 88 1.63 -3.85 4.13
C ALA A 88 1.04 -3.66 2.72
N VAL A 89 0.37 -4.70 2.21
CA VAL A 89 -0.28 -4.67 0.89
C VAL A 89 -1.74 -5.06 1.08
N PHE A 90 -2.65 -4.17 0.69
CA PHE A 90 -4.09 -4.44 0.65
C PHE A 90 -4.51 -4.75 -0.77
N SER A 91 -5.24 -5.85 -0.95
CA SER A 91 -5.83 -6.17 -2.24
C SER A 91 -7.13 -5.38 -2.44
N MET A 92 -7.28 -4.75 -3.60
CA MET A 92 -8.48 -3.99 -3.98
C MET A 92 -8.78 -4.25 -5.46
N ASP A 93 -10.04 -4.08 -5.87
CA ASP A 93 -10.45 -4.41 -7.23
C ASP A 93 -9.88 -3.40 -8.27
N GLN A 94 -9.77 -3.83 -9.53
CA GLN A 94 -9.16 -3.03 -10.57
C GLN A 94 -9.97 -1.77 -10.94
N ILE A 95 -11.30 -1.81 -10.78
CA ILE A 95 -12.19 -0.69 -11.11
C ILE A 95 -11.97 0.45 -10.11
N GLU A 96 -11.99 0.17 -8.81
CA GLU A 96 -11.72 1.15 -7.75
C GLU A 96 -10.34 1.79 -7.92
N LEU A 97 -9.31 1.00 -8.26
CA LEU A 97 -7.97 1.54 -8.46
C LEU A 97 -7.84 2.47 -9.67
N LYS A 98 -8.56 2.22 -10.77
CA LYS A 98 -8.58 3.10 -11.95
C LYS A 98 -9.17 4.47 -11.63
N ILE A 99 -10.15 4.51 -10.72
CA ILE A 99 -10.76 5.76 -10.24
C ILE A 99 -9.72 6.55 -9.43
N ILE A 100 -8.96 5.87 -8.57
CA ILE A 100 -7.97 6.49 -7.69
C ILE A 100 -6.71 6.96 -8.46
N SER A 101 -6.22 6.20 -9.45
CA SER A 101 -5.03 6.59 -10.23
C SER A 101 -4.96 6.05 -11.66
N ARG A 102 -4.64 6.95 -12.61
CA ARG A 102 -4.29 6.60 -14.00
C ARG A 102 -2.80 6.23 -14.20
N SER A 103 -1.93 6.55 -13.24
CA SER A 103 -0.52 6.16 -13.26
C SER A 103 -0.32 4.83 -12.53
N ASN A 104 0.58 3.97 -13.03
CA ASN A 104 0.89 2.67 -12.44
C ASN A 104 2.42 2.45 -12.34
N PRO A 105 3.02 2.46 -11.14
CA PRO A 105 2.42 2.80 -9.84
C PRO A 105 2.21 4.31 -9.66
N ALA A 106 1.51 4.70 -8.60
CA ALA A 106 1.36 6.09 -8.17
C ALA A 106 1.43 6.19 -6.64
N LEU A 107 2.01 7.26 -6.11
CA LEU A 107 2.07 7.52 -4.67
C LEU A 107 1.09 8.64 -4.30
N LEU A 108 0.28 8.42 -3.28
CA LEU A 108 -0.67 9.37 -2.72
C LEU A 108 -0.27 9.70 -1.29
N VAL A 109 -0.47 10.96 -0.91
CA VAL A 109 -0.37 11.40 0.48
C VAL A 109 -1.74 11.90 0.90
N LEU A 110 -2.30 11.30 1.95
CA LEU A 110 -3.58 11.70 2.51
C LEU A 110 -3.37 12.26 3.91
N GLU A 111 -4.19 13.24 4.26
CA GLU A 111 -4.33 13.73 5.62
C GLU A 111 -5.80 13.78 6.00
N LYS A 112 -6.17 13.08 7.09
CA LYS A 112 -7.56 12.95 7.56
C LYS A 112 -8.52 12.56 6.42
N GLY A 113 -8.14 11.57 5.62
CA GLY A 113 -8.92 11.08 4.48
C GLY A 113 -8.92 11.97 3.23
N ILE A 114 -8.26 13.13 3.24
CA ILE A 114 -8.21 14.05 2.08
C ILE A 114 -6.88 13.89 1.35
N ILE A 115 -6.92 13.67 0.04
CA ILE A 115 -5.72 13.63 -0.81
C ILE A 115 -5.07 15.03 -0.81
N LYS A 116 -3.83 15.11 -0.30
CA LYS A 116 -3.01 16.33 -0.32
C LYS A 116 -2.09 16.39 -1.52
N GLU A 117 -1.62 15.24 -1.97
CA GLU A 117 -0.63 15.17 -3.04
C GLU A 117 -0.68 13.84 -3.80
N LYS A 118 -0.31 13.88 -5.09
CA LYS A 118 -0.26 12.72 -5.98
C LYS A 118 0.96 12.75 -6.89
N TYR A 119 1.76 11.69 -6.81
CA TYR A 119 2.91 11.48 -7.67
C TYR A 119 2.63 10.36 -8.68
N SER A 120 2.87 10.63 -9.96
CA SER A 120 3.02 9.55 -10.94
C SER A 120 4.36 8.84 -10.70
N HIS A 121 4.51 7.61 -11.19
CA HIS A 121 5.74 6.82 -11.04
C HIS A 121 7.04 7.62 -11.30
N ARG A 122 7.06 8.46 -12.34
CA ARG A 122 8.25 9.25 -12.74
C ARG A 122 8.54 10.44 -11.83
N MET A 123 7.53 10.89 -11.07
CA MET A 123 7.62 12.07 -10.20
C MET A 123 7.76 11.68 -8.73
N ILE A 124 7.89 10.39 -8.40
CA ILE A 124 8.10 9.94 -7.02
C ILE A 124 9.39 10.61 -6.49
N PRO A 125 9.29 11.39 -5.41
CA PRO A 125 10.43 12.10 -4.83
C PRO A 125 11.43 11.12 -4.21
N THR A 126 12.62 11.62 -3.87
CA THR A 126 13.54 10.89 -2.98
C THR A 126 12.95 10.80 -1.57
N GLY A 127 13.41 9.84 -0.76
CA GLY A 127 12.97 9.69 0.63
C GLY A 127 13.15 10.97 1.45
N ASP A 128 14.30 11.64 1.31
CA ASP A 128 14.58 12.87 2.05
C ASP A 128 13.66 14.03 1.64
N ARG A 129 13.43 14.20 0.33
CA ARG A 129 12.50 15.23 -0.17
C ARG A 129 11.06 14.93 0.21
N PHE A 130 10.69 13.65 0.25
CA PHE A 130 9.39 13.23 0.75
C PHE A 130 9.24 13.58 2.23
N LYS A 131 10.24 13.28 3.05
CA LYS A 131 10.27 13.61 4.47
C LYS A 131 10.17 15.11 4.71
N GLU A 132 10.97 15.90 4.02
CA GLU A 132 10.95 17.37 4.13
C GLU A 132 9.57 17.95 3.84
N LYS A 133 8.93 17.50 2.76
CA LYS A 133 7.65 18.06 2.30
C LYS A 133 6.44 17.51 3.05
N HIS A 134 6.47 16.24 3.48
CA HIS A 134 5.28 15.52 3.96
C HIS A 134 5.43 14.84 5.30
N LEU A 135 6.59 14.76 5.94
CA LEU A 135 6.72 14.08 7.24
C LEU A 135 7.17 15.01 8.35
N ASN A 136 7.94 16.05 8.02
CA ASN A 136 8.27 17.09 8.98
C ASN A 136 6.99 17.88 9.32
N ASN A 137 6.57 17.80 10.58
CA ASN A 137 5.61 18.71 11.22
C ASN A 137 6.35 19.44 12.34
#